data_AF-W1YFK2-F1
#
_entry.id   AF-W1YFK2-F1
#
_cell.length_a   1.000
_cell.length_b   1.000
_cell.length_c   1.000
_cell.angle_alpha   90.00
_cell.angle_beta   90.00
_cell.angle_gamma   90.00
#
_symmetry.space_group_name_H-M   'P 1'
#
loop_
_entity.id
_entity.type
_entity.pdbx_description
1 polymer ?
#
loop_
_entity_poly.entity_id
_entity_poly.type
_entity_poly.pdbx_seq_one_letter_code
_entity_poly.pdbx_strand_id
1 'polypeptide(L)'
;MHVAQTDKRFRKLETVADNYEPFLNNAKYDEADVLVVGMASSRGAIEEAVAEFDQEGVKVNHLQLRLIKPFPAKQLQPFMDAAKKVVIVEHN
;
A
#
# COMPACT_ATOMS: atom_id res chain seq x y z
N MET A 1 -9.65 -34.81 -5.33
CA MET A 1 -8.35 -34.91 -4.62
C MET A 1 -7.42 -33.71 -4.89
N HIS A 2 -7.25 -33.28 -6.15
CA HIS A 2 -6.38 -32.13 -6.51
C HIS A 2 -6.81 -30.80 -5.87
N VAL A 3 -8.09 -30.43 -6.00
CA VAL A 3 -8.66 -29.18 -5.43
C VAL A 3 -8.38 -29.05 -3.93
N ALA A 4 -8.70 -30.10 -3.15
CA ALA A 4 -8.47 -30.09 -1.70
C ALA A 4 -6.99 -29.87 -1.31
N GLN A 5 -6.03 -30.35 -2.10
CA GLN A 5 -4.61 -30.09 -1.86
C GLN A 5 -4.20 -28.67 -2.28
N THR A 6 -4.76 -28.14 -3.35
CA THR A 6 -4.60 -26.73 -3.73
C THR A 6 -5.12 -25.80 -2.65
N ASP A 7 -6.33 -26.04 -2.13
CA ASP A 7 -6.93 -25.25 -1.06
C ASP A 7 -6.09 -25.30 0.22
N LYS A 8 -5.56 -26.48 0.57
CA LYS A 8 -4.63 -26.64 1.71
C LYS A 8 -3.40 -25.74 1.56
N ARG A 9 -2.85 -25.62 0.36
CA ARG A 9 -1.67 -24.76 0.12
C ARG A 9 -2.04 -23.29 0.21
N PHE A 10 -3.18 -22.88 -0.37
CA PHE A 10 -3.63 -21.48 -0.29
C PHE A 10 -3.99 -21.03 1.12
N ARG A 11 -4.57 -21.90 1.96
CA ARG A 11 -4.82 -21.59 3.37
C ARG A 11 -3.57 -21.17 4.15
N LYS A 12 -2.39 -21.65 3.76
CA LYS A 12 -1.13 -21.24 4.41
C LYS A 12 -0.79 -19.76 4.21
N LEU A 13 -1.34 -19.14 3.17
CA LEU A 13 -1.09 -17.73 2.85
C LEU A 13 -2.07 -16.78 3.54
N GLU A 14 -3.18 -17.27 4.08
CA GLU A 14 -4.28 -16.44 4.60
C GLU A 14 -3.84 -15.46 5.70
N THR A 15 -2.87 -15.86 6.52
CA THR A 15 -2.38 -15.06 7.65
C THR A 15 -1.12 -14.26 7.33
N VAL A 16 -0.64 -14.26 6.08
CA VAL A 16 0.61 -13.58 5.72
C VAL A 16 0.49 -12.07 5.95
N ALA A 17 -0.64 -11.45 5.60
CA ALA A 17 -0.87 -10.03 5.83
C ALA A 17 -0.83 -9.63 7.31
N ASP A 18 -1.09 -10.55 8.23
CA ASP A 18 -1.05 -10.30 9.68
C ASP A 18 0.37 -10.42 10.27
N ASN A 19 1.31 -10.99 9.51
CA ASN A 19 2.67 -11.31 9.98
C ASN A 19 3.78 -10.72 9.08
N TYR A 20 3.41 -9.96 8.07
CA TYR A 20 4.31 -9.34 7.10
C TYR A 20 3.91 -7.88 6.92
N GLU A 21 4.91 -6.99 6.86
CA GLU A 21 4.71 -5.58 6.52
C GLU A 21 4.27 -5.44 5.06
N PRO A 22 2.97 -5.23 4.79
CA PRO A 22 2.41 -5.45 3.47
C PRO A 22 2.71 -4.30 2.49
N PHE A 23 3.25 -3.20 3.00
CA PHE A 23 3.74 -2.06 2.25
C PHE A 23 4.93 -1.44 2.99
N LEU A 24 5.79 -0.76 2.25
CA LEU A 24 6.70 0.21 2.86
C LEU A 24 5.89 1.47 3.17
N ASN A 25 5.93 1.88 4.43
CA ASN A 25 5.13 2.98 4.95
C ASN A 25 5.97 4.25 5.07
N ASN A 26 5.71 5.23 4.18
CA ASN A 26 6.30 6.57 4.21
C ASN A 26 5.25 7.63 4.61
N ALA A 27 4.17 7.24 5.29
CA ALA A 27 3.18 8.19 5.77
C ALA A 27 3.76 9.05 6.90
N LYS A 28 3.66 10.38 6.75
CA LYS A 28 4.18 11.38 7.70
C LYS A 28 3.05 12.11 8.44
N TYR A 29 1.84 12.09 7.88
CA TYR A 29 0.72 12.88 8.34
C TYR A 29 -0.40 11.97 8.84
N ASP A 30 -0.98 12.28 10.00
CA ASP A 30 -2.15 11.58 10.52
C ASP A 30 -3.37 11.78 9.61
N GLU A 31 -3.52 12.98 9.01
CA GLU A 31 -4.50 13.31 7.98
C GLU A 31 -3.79 13.89 6.75
N ALA A 32 -4.03 13.28 5.58
CA ALA A 32 -3.37 13.66 4.33
C ALA A 32 -4.35 14.28 3.32
N ASP A 33 -3.85 15.24 2.54
CA ASP A 33 -4.59 15.75 1.37
C ASP A 33 -4.65 14.68 0.27
N VAL A 34 -3.55 13.93 0.10
CA VAL A 34 -3.45 12.82 -0.85
C VAL A 34 -2.72 11.64 -0.23
N LEU A 35 -3.27 10.44 -0.39
CA LEU A 35 -2.56 9.18 -0.24
C LEU A 35 -2.16 8.66 -1.63
N VAL A 36 -0.85 8.49 -1.86
CA VAL A 36 -0.33 7.81 -3.04
C VAL A 36 -0.03 6.36 -2.68
N VAL A 37 -0.60 5.42 -3.44
CA VAL A 37 -0.33 3.98 -3.32
C VAL A 37 0.42 3.53 -4.56
N GLY A 38 1.69 3.20 -4.41
CA GLY A 38 2.53 2.71 -5.51
C GLY A 38 2.77 1.20 -5.41
N MET A 39 3.21 0.59 -6.52
CA MET A 39 3.67 -0.80 -6.55
C MET A 39 4.84 -0.99 -7.50
N ALA A 40 5.61 -2.06 -7.29
CA ALA A 40 6.80 -2.39 -8.09
C ALA A 40 7.80 -1.21 -8.17
N SER A 41 8.24 -0.83 -9.37
CA SER A 41 9.34 0.11 -9.62
C SER A 41 8.97 1.59 -9.48
N SER A 42 7.70 1.95 -9.29
CA SER A 42 7.27 3.36 -9.24
C SER A 42 7.74 4.11 -8.00
N ARG A 43 8.26 3.41 -6.98
CA ARG A 43 8.63 3.98 -5.67
C ARG A 43 9.48 5.24 -5.77
N GLY A 44 10.58 5.20 -6.52
CA GLY A 44 11.54 6.30 -6.57
C GLY A 44 10.92 7.59 -7.11
N ALA A 45 10.22 7.50 -8.24
CA ALA A 45 9.54 8.64 -8.85
C ALA A 45 8.43 9.21 -7.95
N ILE A 46 7.72 8.34 -7.22
CA ILE A 46 6.70 8.79 -6.24
C ILE A 46 7.36 9.52 -5.08
N GLU A 47 8.43 8.98 -4.50
CA GLU A 47 9.13 9.59 -3.37
C GLU A 47 9.71 10.97 -3.74
N GLU A 48 10.21 11.13 -4.97
CA GLU A 48 10.64 12.44 -5.51
C GLU A 48 9.47 13.44 -5.57
N ALA A 49 8.34 13.05 -6.18
CA ALA A 49 7.16 13.91 -6.28
C ALA A 49 6.57 14.27 -4.90
N VAL A 50 6.56 13.34 -3.95
CA VAL A 50 6.12 13.60 -2.56
C VAL A 50 7.02 14.66 -1.91
N ALA A 51 8.34 14.59 -2.11
CA ALA A 51 9.27 15.57 -1.57
C ALA A 51 9.09 16.97 -2.17
N GLU A 52 8.67 17.08 -3.44
CA GLU A 52 8.30 18.35 -4.06
C GLU A 52 7.00 18.91 -3.46
N PHE A 53 5.96 18.09 -3.33
CA PHE A 53 4.68 18.50 -2.73
C PHE A 53 4.79 18.90 -1.26
N ASP A 54 5.67 18.24 -0.50
CA ASP A 54 5.97 18.62 0.89
C ASP A 54 6.53 20.06 0.97
N GLN A 55 7.35 20.48 0.00
CA GLN A 55 7.89 21.85 -0.07
C GLN A 55 6.81 22.89 -0.40
N GLU A 56 5.76 22.48 -1.12
CA GLU A 56 4.58 23.30 -1.43
C GLU A 56 3.55 23.30 -0.29
N GLY A 57 3.79 22.53 0.78
CA GLY A 57 2.90 22.44 1.94
C GLY A 57 1.67 21.54 1.72
N VAL A 58 1.67 20.72 0.67
CA VAL A 58 0.62 19.72 0.42
C VAL A 58 0.92 18.48 1.24
N LYS A 59 -0.03 18.02 2.09
CA LYS A 59 0.20 16.85 2.95
C LYS A 59 0.03 15.56 2.15
N VAL A 60 1.13 14.98 1.67
CA VAL A 60 1.09 13.73 0.91
C VAL A 60 1.64 12.57 1.74
N ASN A 61 0.86 11.50 1.87
CA ASN A 61 1.32 10.22 2.39
C ASN A 61 1.59 9.26 1.23
N HIS A 62 2.61 8.40 1.38
CA HIS A 62 2.92 7.37 0.39
C HIS A 62 3.05 5.99 1.03
N LEU A 63 2.38 5.01 0.42
CA LEU A 63 2.53 3.59 0.73
C LEU A 63 2.98 2.84 -0.53
N GLN A 64 4.08 2.10 -0.44
CA GLN A 64 4.55 1.23 -1.54
C GLN A 64 4.16 -0.22 -1.26
N LEU A 65 3.17 -0.75 -1.98
CA LEU A 65 2.71 -2.13 -1.84
C LEU A 65 3.84 -3.15 -2.06
N ARG A 66 3.93 -4.10 -1.12
CA ARG A 66 4.85 -5.25 -1.15
C ARG A 66 4.11 -6.59 -1.15
N LEU A 67 2.86 -6.61 -0.73
CA LEU A 67 1.99 -7.79 -0.69
C LEU A 67 0.72 -7.55 -1.51
N ILE A 68 0.52 -8.36 -2.55
CA ILE A 68 -0.70 -8.32 -3.38
C ILE A 68 -1.70 -9.40 -2.94
N LYS A 69 -1.22 -10.57 -2.50
CA LYS A 69 -2.06 -11.70 -2.07
C LYS A 69 -1.53 -12.37 -0.80
N PRO A 70 -2.35 -12.50 0.26
CA PRO A 70 -3.67 -11.89 0.41
C PRO A 70 -3.57 -10.36 0.41
N PHE A 71 -4.58 -9.69 -0.15
CA PHE A 71 -4.55 -8.23 -0.25
C PHE A 71 -4.72 -7.61 1.16
N PRO A 72 -3.86 -6.66 1.55
CA PRO A 72 -3.78 -6.14 2.91
C PRO A 72 -4.84 -5.05 3.19
N ALA A 73 -6.11 -5.34 2.93
CA ALA A 73 -7.19 -4.34 3.03
C ALA A 73 -7.30 -3.72 4.43
N LYS A 74 -7.20 -4.54 5.49
CA LYS A 74 -7.31 -4.07 6.89
C LYS A 74 -6.18 -3.11 7.26
N GLN A 75 -4.98 -3.35 6.74
CA GLN A 75 -3.79 -2.55 7.01
C GLN A 75 -3.79 -1.25 6.20
N LEU A 76 -4.37 -1.25 5.00
CA LEU A 76 -4.52 -0.06 4.16
C LEU A 76 -5.65 0.87 4.62
N GLN A 77 -6.74 0.31 5.15
CA GLN A 77 -7.97 1.05 5.44
C GLN A 77 -7.75 2.33 6.28
N PRO A 78 -6.95 2.33 7.38
CA PRO A 78 -6.74 3.55 8.16
C PRO A 78 -6.15 4.70 7.35
N PHE A 79 -5.25 4.42 6.41
CA PHE A 79 -4.65 5.44 5.55
C PHE A 79 -5.62 5.93 4.48
N MET A 80 -6.46 5.03 3.95
CA MET A 80 -7.49 5.40 2.99
C MET A 80 -8.55 6.30 3.63
N ASP A 81 -8.95 6.01 4.87
CA ASP A 81 -9.94 6.78 5.62
C ASP A 81 -9.40 8.16 6.02
N ALA A 82 -8.11 8.25 6.33
CA ALA A 82 -7.44 9.48 6.75
C ALA A 82 -7.01 10.41 5.60
N ALA A 83 -7.23 10.01 4.34
CA ALA A 83 -6.83 10.78 3.17
C ALA A 83 -8.05 11.38 2.45
N LYS A 84 -7.96 12.65 2.06
CA LYS A 84 -9.04 13.30 1.28
C LYS A 84 -9.15 12.74 -0.14
N LYS A 85 -8.03 12.27 -0.70
CA LYS A 85 -7.94 11.66 -2.03
C LYS A 85 -6.95 10.50 -2.00
N VAL A 86 -7.24 9.47 -2.79
CA VAL A 86 -6.34 8.32 -2.98
C VAL A 86 -5.96 8.23 -4.45
N VAL A 87 -4.67 8.11 -4.74
CA VAL A 87 -4.11 7.94 -6.09
C VAL A 87 -3.32 6.64 -6.13
N ILE A 88 -3.63 5.77 -7.10
CA ILE A 88 -2.92 4.50 -7.30
C ILE A 88 -1.99 4.66 -8.50
N VAL A 89 -0.71 4.32 -8.32
CA VAL A 89 0.34 4.50 -9.33
C VAL A 89 0.98 3.14 -9.67
N GLU A 90 0.63 2.62 -10.84
CA GLU A 90 1.05 1.31 -11.33
C GLU A 90 1.50 1.34 -12.80
N HIS A 91 2.23 0.29 -13.19
CA HIS A 91 2.51 -0.04 -14.58
C HIS A 91 1.80 -1.37 -14.87
N ASN A 92 0.82 -1.34 -15.77
CA ASN A 92 -0.16 -2.37 -16.11
C ASN A 92 0.29 -3.84 -16.00
#